data_AF-A0A7K0BNI8-F1
#
_entry.id   AF-A0A7K0BNI8-F1
#
_cell.length_a   1.000
_cell.length_b   1.000
_cell.length_c   1.000
_cell.angle_alpha   90.00
_cell.angle_beta   90.00
_cell.angle_gamma   90.00
#
_symmetry.space_group_name_H-M   'P 1'
#
loop_
_entity.id
_entity.type
_entity.pdbx_description
1 polymer ?
#
loop_
_entity_poly.entity_id
_entity_poly.type
_entity_poly.pdbx_seq_one_letter_code
_entity_poly.pdbx_strand_id
1 'polypeptide(L)'
;MVEGGKPGHGPVRYGRVPARVLLRGGPDGWHYEIVDDKDGRERVALPGPGTGWAPAHRRDPEPAWWPRRLAETAEGLRLVVEHALTDRVFAELGVEAAISWFAVDEPAEWEGLVTLRDPDPARFPGEVAPYAVVLEPGRGAVLPDAHLLFSTLASDVPAALEAVAQRCGSPPATSSFLCGYQEHLSVRIGRGSLSAASARGPDGVARVAWIYGERAAGWGGNPELRLRLDGVDLLDEPAADVVALFRDLGHEVLQNGFRALLPALGVRLYASGGGRAPGRFIGVSLQFPAPPGAGYR
;
A
#
# COMPACT_ATOMS: atom_id res chain seq x y z
N MET A 1 35.55 8.34 18.71
CA MET A 1 35.42 6.94 18.23
C MET A 1 34.39 6.27 19.12
N VAL A 2 33.17 6.11 18.62
CA VAL A 2 32.11 5.31 19.25
C VAL A 2 31.61 4.41 18.14
N GLU A 3 31.85 3.12 18.27
CA GLU A 3 31.51 2.09 17.30
C GLU A 3 30.00 1.94 17.18
N GLY A 4 29.54 1.86 15.93
CA GLY A 4 28.15 1.63 15.57
C GLY A 4 27.71 0.21 15.90
N GLY A 5 26.66 0.10 16.72
CA GLY A 5 25.92 -1.14 16.90
C GLY A 5 25.20 -1.51 15.61
N LYS A 6 25.60 -2.62 14.99
CA LYS A 6 24.83 -3.28 13.94
C LYS A 6 23.49 -3.77 14.53
N PRO A 7 22.35 -3.64 13.83
CA PRO A 7 21.15 -4.37 14.21
C PRO A 7 21.41 -5.86 14.00
N GLY A 8 21.50 -6.60 15.11
CA GLY A 8 21.68 -8.05 15.07
C GLY A 8 20.46 -8.71 14.42
N HIS A 9 20.68 -9.40 13.30
CA HIS A 9 19.77 -10.45 12.89
C HIS A 9 19.87 -11.56 13.94
N GLY A 10 18.78 -11.81 14.67
CA GLY A 10 18.69 -12.93 15.59
C GLY A 10 18.92 -14.26 14.87
N PRO A 11 19.29 -15.33 15.60
CA PRO A 11 19.53 -16.64 15.00
C PRO A 11 18.27 -17.11 14.25
N VAL A 12 18.47 -17.66 13.04
CA VAL A 12 17.39 -18.29 12.25
C VAL A 12 16.84 -19.48 13.04
N ARG A 13 15.56 -19.40 13.43
CA ARG A 13 14.89 -20.39 14.29
C ARG A 13 14.04 -21.35 13.46
N TYR A 14 14.68 -22.29 12.75
CA TYR A 14 13.96 -23.34 12.03
C TYR A 14 13.05 -24.16 12.97
N GLY A 15 11.81 -24.41 12.56
CA GLY A 15 10.88 -25.32 13.24
C GLY A 15 10.19 -24.78 14.51
N ARG A 16 10.00 -23.45 14.60
CA ARG A 16 9.15 -22.83 15.62
C ARG A 16 7.91 -22.26 14.95
N VAL A 17 6.75 -22.52 15.53
CA VAL A 17 5.47 -22.11 14.95
C VAL A 17 4.97 -20.88 15.71
N PRO A 18 4.69 -19.74 15.04
CA PRO A 18 4.10 -18.60 15.71
C PRO A 18 2.71 -18.99 16.24
N ALA A 19 2.49 -18.74 17.53
CA ALA A 19 1.23 -19.06 18.22
C ALA A 19 0.43 -17.79 18.55
N ARG A 20 1.12 -16.72 18.93
CA ARG A 20 0.50 -15.42 19.27
C ARG A 20 1.30 -14.27 18.72
N VAL A 21 0.64 -13.14 18.48
CA VAL A 21 1.27 -11.86 18.18
C VAL A 21 0.71 -10.78 19.08
N LEU A 22 1.57 -9.93 19.63
CA LEU A 22 1.18 -8.76 20.41
C LEU A 22 1.52 -7.51 19.61
N LEU A 23 0.56 -6.63 19.35
CA LEU A 23 0.82 -5.30 18.75
C LEU A 23 0.66 -4.24 19.84
N ARG A 24 1.69 -3.41 20.02
CA ARG A 24 1.75 -2.43 21.09
C ARG A 24 2.24 -1.07 20.60
N GLY A 25 1.45 -0.05 20.87
CA GLY A 25 1.80 1.36 20.72
C GLY A 25 2.21 1.95 22.06
N GLY A 26 3.29 2.73 22.06
CA GLY A 26 3.73 3.52 23.21
C GLY A 26 4.32 4.86 22.80
N PRO A 27 4.84 5.65 23.75
CA PRO A 27 5.49 6.94 23.47
C PRO A 27 6.64 6.82 22.45
N ASP A 28 7.37 5.71 22.50
CA ASP A 28 8.54 5.45 21.67
C ASP A 28 8.23 4.90 20.27
N GLY A 29 6.95 4.72 19.93
CA GLY A 29 6.52 4.14 18.66
C GLY A 29 5.68 2.88 18.82
N TRP A 30 5.51 2.18 17.70
CA TRP A 30 4.79 0.92 17.63
C TRP A 30 5.76 -0.25 17.44
N HIS A 31 5.39 -1.39 17.97
CA HIS A 31 6.10 -2.64 17.73
C HIS A 31 5.14 -3.81 17.81
N TYR A 32 5.55 -4.94 17.25
CA TYR A 32 4.89 -6.20 17.51
C TYR A 32 5.86 -7.23 18.06
N GLU A 33 5.33 -8.16 18.85
CA GLU A 33 6.06 -9.31 19.38
C GLU A 33 5.42 -10.59 18.87
N ILE A 34 6.21 -11.46 18.23
CA ILE A 34 5.79 -12.83 17.89
C ILE A 34 6.14 -13.71 19.10
N VAL A 35 5.17 -14.48 19.57
CA VAL A 35 5.35 -15.54 20.56
C VAL A 35 5.16 -16.88 19.88
N ASP A 36 6.21 -17.71 19.90
CA ASP A 36 6.19 -19.05 19.32
C ASP A 36 5.59 -20.10 20.28
N ASP A 37 5.33 -21.29 19.75
CA ASP A 37 4.79 -22.45 20.46
C ASP A 37 5.69 -22.98 21.60
N LYS A 38 6.91 -22.45 21.73
CA LYS A 38 7.90 -22.79 22.75
C LYS A 38 8.26 -21.57 23.60
N ASP A 39 7.33 -20.61 23.71
CA ASP A 39 7.45 -19.36 24.47
C ASP A 39 8.61 -18.45 24.05
N GLY A 40 9.23 -18.71 22.90
CA GLY A 40 10.21 -17.81 22.34
C GLY A 40 9.56 -16.53 21.86
N ARG A 41 10.19 -15.40 22.20
CA ARG A 41 9.70 -14.07 21.83
C ARG A 41 10.65 -13.39 20.87
N GLU A 42 10.09 -12.68 19.90
CA GLU A 42 10.80 -11.83 18.97
C GLU A 42 10.06 -10.51 18.79
N ARG A 43 10.75 -9.40 19.01
CA ARG A 43 10.19 -8.06 18.92
C ARG A 43 10.68 -7.36 17.66
N VAL A 44 9.76 -6.76 16.92
CA VAL A 44 10.03 -6.01 15.69
C VAL A 44 9.42 -4.62 15.81
N ALA A 45 10.23 -3.59 15.57
CA ALA A 45 9.77 -2.20 15.54
C ALA A 45 8.99 -1.91 14.25
N LEU A 46 7.93 -1.13 14.36
CA LEU A 46 7.11 -0.69 13.24
C LEU A 46 7.38 0.79 12.93
N PRO A 47 7.32 1.21 11.66
CA PRO A 47 7.48 2.61 11.30
C PRO A 47 6.28 3.43 11.76
N GLY A 48 6.52 4.69 12.11
CA GLY A 48 5.48 5.65 12.43
C GLY A 48 5.64 6.30 13.81
N PRO A 49 4.82 7.34 14.09
CA PRO A 49 4.83 8.00 15.39
C PRO A 49 4.27 7.10 16.49
N GLY A 50 4.72 7.31 17.72
CA GLY A 50 4.13 6.68 18.91
C GLY A 50 2.72 7.15 19.22
N THR A 51 2.17 6.63 20.32
CA THR A 51 0.80 6.94 20.78
C THR A 51 0.69 8.27 21.50
N GLY A 52 1.81 8.84 21.94
CA GLY A 52 1.85 10.10 22.66
C GLY A 52 1.50 11.30 21.78
N TRP A 53 0.58 12.14 22.25
CA TRP A 53 0.39 13.48 21.72
C TRP A 53 1.60 14.35 22.09
N ALA A 54 2.42 14.70 21.09
CA ALA A 54 3.59 15.57 21.26
C ALA A 54 3.33 16.94 20.60
N PRO A 55 2.76 17.92 21.33
CA PRO A 55 2.54 19.25 20.79
C PRO A 55 3.90 19.94 20.53
N ALA A 56 4.11 20.42 19.31
CA ALA A 56 5.36 21.05 18.90
C ALA A 56 5.72 22.26 19.80
N HIS A 57 4.73 23.01 20.30
CA HIS A 57 4.93 24.16 21.17
C HIS A 57 3.69 24.49 22.04
N ARG A 58 3.38 23.69 23.08
CA ARG A 58 2.61 24.04 24.32
C ARG A 58 2.03 22.77 24.97
N ARG A 59 1.69 22.81 26.26
CA ARG A 59 0.93 21.76 26.96
C ARG A 59 -0.53 21.73 26.50
N ASP A 60 -0.76 21.61 25.20
CA ASP A 60 -2.11 21.53 24.66
C ASP A 60 -2.69 20.15 25.00
N PRO A 61 -3.95 20.08 25.48
CA PRO A 61 -4.60 18.81 25.76
C PRO A 61 -4.69 17.97 24.48
N GLU A 62 -4.77 16.66 24.66
CA GLU A 62 -4.99 15.73 23.56
C GLU A 62 -6.28 16.11 22.79
N PRO A 63 -6.20 16.32 21.46
CA PRO A 63 -7.38 16.62 20.67
C PRO A 63 -8.36 15.44 20.64
N ALA A 64 -9.67 15.70 20.62
CA ALA A 64 -10.69 14.65 20.58
C ALA A 64 -10.63 13.71 19.36
N TRP A 65 -9.95 14.13 18.29
CA TRP A 65 -9.72 13.30 17.10
C TRP A 65 -8.50 12.35 17.23
N TRP A 66 -7.65 12.53 18.25
CA TRP A 66 -6.42 11.75 18.41
C TRP A 66 -6.67 10.26 18.65
N PRO A 67 -7.59 9.84 19.53
CA PRO A 67 -7.87 8.41 19.73
C PRO A 67 -8.33 7.73 18.44
N ARG A 68 -9.16 8.41 17.63
CA ARG A 68 -9.60 7.91 16.34
C ARG A 68 -8.41 7.69 15.39
N ARG A 69 -7.50 8.67 15.30
CA ARG A 69 -6.29 8.54 14.49
C ARG A 69 -5.41 7.36 14.95
N LEU A 70 -5.29 7.16 16.26
CA LEU A 70 -4.55 6.02 16.80
C LEU A 70 -5.22 4.69 16.45
N ALA A 71 -6.55 4.61 16.50
CA ALA A 71 -7.29 3.43 16.07
C ALA A 71 -7.09 3.12 14.57
N GLU A 72 -7.19 4.14 13.71
CA GLU A 72 -6.90 4.04 12.27
C GLU A 72 -5.44 3.59 12.02
N THR A 73 -4.50 4.09 12.82
CA THR A 73 -3.09 3.68 12.76
C THR A 73 -2.93 2.23 13.19
N ALA A 74 -3.53 1.81 14.30
CA ALA A 74 -3.45 0.44 14.82
C ALA A 74 -4.05 -0.56 13.83
N GLU A 75 -5.16 -0.23 13.17
CA GLU A 75 -5.75 -1.04 12.11
C GLU A 75 -4.79 -1.23 10.94
N GLY A 76 -4.19 -0.15 10.44
CA GLY A 76 -3.17 -0.22 9.38
C GLY A 76 -1.96 -1.07 9.78
N LEU A 77 -1.50 -0.95 11.03
CA LEU A 77 -0.37 -1.73 11.54
C LEU A 77 -0.70 -3.21 11.71
N ARG A 78 -1.92 -3.57 12.13
CA ARG A 78 -2.35 -4.97 12.19
C ARG A 78 -2.25 -5.64 10.82
N LEU A 79 -2.65 -4.95 9.75
CA LEU A 79 -2.50 -5.46 8.38
C LEU A 79 -1.03 -5.64 7.97
N VAL A 80 -0.16 -4.68 8.33
CA VAL A 80 1.30 -4.81 8.09
C VAL A 80 1.86 -6.03 8.79
N VAL A 81 1.44 -6.28 10.04
CA VAL A 81 1.86 -7.44 10.83
C VAL A 81 1.34 -8.75 10.23
N GLU A 82 0.08 -8.79 9.80
CA GLU A 82 -0.50 -9.95 9.09
C GLU A 82 0.32 -10.31 7.84
N HIS A 83 0.63 -9.33 7.00
CA HIS A 83 1.43 -9.54 5.79
C HIS A 83 2.85 -10.03 6.12
N ALA A 84 3.53 -9.38 7.07
CA ALA A 84 4.88 -9.73 7.46
C ALA A 84 4.95 -11.15 8.06
N LEU A 85 4.01 -11.49 8.94
CA LEU A 85 3.97 -12.80 9.58
C LEU A 85 3.69 -13.89 8.56
N THR A 86 2.66 -13.73 7.71
CA THR A 86 2.27 -14.77 6.78
C THR A 86 3.34 -14.99 5.69
N ASP A 87 4.06 -13.96 5.27
CA ASP A 87 5.19 -14.12 4.33
C ASP A 87 6.37 -14.85 4.97
N ARG A 88 6.67 -14.53 6.23
CA ARG A 88 7.69 -15.25 6.99
C ARG A 88 7.32 -16.71 7.17
N VAL A 89 6.10 -17.00 7.62
CA VAL A 89 5.61 -18.37 7.83
C VAL A 89 5.63 -19.15 6.53
N PHE A 90 5.25 -18.53 5.41
CA PHE A 90 5.32 -19.18 4.11
C PHE A 90 6.78 -19.50 3.72
N ALA A 91 7.70 -18.55 3.90
CA ALA A 91 9.12 -18.76 3.60
C ALA A 91 9.78 -19.85 4.48
N GLU A 92 9.37 -19.95 5.74
CA GLU A 92 9.98 -20.87 6.72
C GLU A 92 9.32 -22.26 6.73
N LEU A 93 7.99 -22.33 6.56
CA LEU A 93 7.19 -23.53 6.79
C LEU A 93 6.36 -23.96 5.57
N GLY A 94 6.28 -23.14 4.52
CA GLY A 94 5.49 -23.46 3.31
C GLY A 94 3.98 -23.44 3.52
N VAL A 95 3.50 -22.80 4.58
CA VAL A 95 2.07 -22.60 4.92
C VAL A 95 1.80 -21.13 5.20
N GLU A 96 0.53 -20.72 5.29
CA GLU A 96 0.19 -19.34 5.65
C GLU A 96 -0.22 -19.20 7.10
N ALA A 97 0.07 -18.03 7.67
CA ALA A 97 -0.49 -17.61 8.93
C ALA A 97 -1.73 -16.75 8.71
N ALA A 98 -2.77 -16.99 9.51
CA ALA A 98 -3.91 -16.11 9.71
C ALA A 98 -3.91 -15.62 11.16
N ILE A 99 -4.33 -14.37 11.38
CA ILE A 99 -4.37 -13.77 12.72
C ILE A 99 -5.81 -13.40 13.07
N SER A 100 -6.28 -13.85 14.21
CA SER A 100 -7.52 -13.36 14.83
C SER A 100 -7.18 -12.37 15.92
N TRP A 101 -7.54 -11.10 15.75
CA TRP A 101 -7.18 -10.02 16.67
C TRP A 101 -8.24 -9.77 17.74
N PHE A 102 -7.75 -9.42 18.93
CA PHE A 102 -8.52 -9.09 20.12
C PHE A 102 -7.94 -7.81 20.72
N ALA A 103 -8.81 -6.86 21.04
CA ALA A 103 -8.41 -5.65 21.76
C ALA A 103 -8.09 -6.02 23.21
N VAL A 104 -6.94 -5.54 23.70
CA VAL A 104 -6.55 -5.67 25.12
C VAL A 104 -6.71 -4.32 25.81
N ASP A 105 -6.18 -3.26 25.21
CA ASP A 105 -6.34 -1.86 25.65
C ASP A 105 -6.43 -0.94 24.42
N GLU A 106 -7.63 -0.52 24.06
CA GLU A 106 -7.83 0.29 22.86
C GLU A 106 -7.34 1.73 23.08
N PRO A 107 -6.75 2.37 22.05
CA PRO A 107 -6.46 1.84 20.70
C PRO A 107 -5.07 1.19 20.56
N ALA A 108 -4.30 1.09 21.65
CA ALA A 108 -2.84 0.91 21.61
C ALA A 108 -2.34 -0.54 21.77
N GLU A 109 -3.11 -1.44 22.38
CA GLU A 109 -2.68 -2.82 22.68
C GLU A 109 -3.67 -3.86 22.14
N TRP A 110 -3.14 -4.76 21.33
CA TRP A 110 -3.88 -5.83 20.67
C TRP A 110 -3.14 -7.15 20.80
N GLU A 111 -3.90 -8.23 20.95
CA GLU A 111 -3.40 -9.58 20.92
C GLU A 111 -4.00 -10.34 19.74
N GLY A 112 -3.17 -11.06 19.00
CA GLY A 112 -3.55 -11.88 17.86
C GLY A 112 -3.28 -13.35 18.15
N LEU A 113 -4.29 -14.20 17.97
CA LEU A 113 -4.11 -15.66 17.92
C LEU A 113 -3.74 -16.06 16.49
N VAL A 114 -2.66 -16.83 16.35
CA VAL A 114 -2.15 -17.26 15.05
C VAL A 114 -2.63 -18.67 14.74
N THR A 115 -3.21 -18.85 13.55
CA THR A 115 -3.56 -20.15 13.00
C THR A 115 -2.83 -20.38 11.68
N LEU A 116 -2.55 -21.65 11.37
CA LEU A 116 -1.92 -22.03 10.11
C LEU A 116 -2.97 -22.55 9.14
N ARG A 117 -2.78 -22.26 7.86
CA ARG A 117 -3.64 -22.71 6.75
C ARG A 117 -2.80 -23.05 5.53
N ASP A 118 -3.41 -23.75 4.58
CA ASP A 118 -2.80 -24.00 3.28
C ASP A 118 -2.42 -22.69 2.59
N PRO A 119 -1.31 -22.65 1.83
CA PRO A 119 -0.92 -21.47 1.08
C PRO A 119 -2.00 -20.99 0.12
N ASP A 120 -2.10 -19.68 -0.03
CA ASP A 120 -2.95 -19.10 -1.07
C ASP A 120 -2.44 -19.54 -2.46
N PRO A 121 -3.30 -20.07 -3.34
CA PRO A 121 -2.92 -20.45 -4.70
C PRO A 121 -2.20 -19.33 -5.46
N ALA A 122 -2.53 -18.05 -5.21
CA ALA A 122 -1.89 -16.91 -5.85
C ALA A 122 -0.40 -16.74 -5.49
N ARG A 123 0.13 -17.52 -4.54
CA ARG A 123 1.59 -17.60 -4.30
C ARG A 123 2.32 -18.35 -5.40
N PHE A 124 1.61 -19.20 -6.15
CA PHE A 124 2.20 -20.03 -7.20
C PHE A 124 1.91 -19.41 -8.58
N PRO A 125 2.93 -19.22 -9.42
CA PRO A 125 2.75 -18.62 -10.75
C PRO A 125 1.73 -19.38 -11.59
N GLY A 126 0.73 -18.67 -12.13
CA GLY A 126 -0.24 -19.19 -13.08
C GLY A 126 -1.52 -19.78 -12.50
N GLU A 127 -1.58 -20.01 -11.18
CA GLU A 127 -2.78 -20.58 -10.52
C GLU A 127 -3.93 -19.58 -10.39
N VAL A 128 -3.62 -18.29 -10.27
CA VAL A 128 -4.61 -17.21 -10.14
C VAL A 128 -4.31 -16.10 -11.15
N ALA A 129 -5.34 -15.69 -11.90
CA ALA A 129 -5.22 -14.58 -12.84
C ALA A 129 -5.07 -13.24 -12.07
N PRO A 130 -4.12 -12.37 -12.45
CA PRO A 130 -3.97 -11.07 -11.83
C PRO A 130 -5.16 -10.16 -12.14
N TYR A 131 -5.42 -9.21 -11.25
CA TYR A 131 -6.32 -8.10 -11.52
C TYR A 131 -5.56 -7.03 -12.29
N ALA A 132 -5.65 -7.07 -13.62
CA ALA A 132 -4.95 -6.15 -14.50
C ALA A 132 -5.77 -4.88 -14.74
N VAL A 133 -5.21 -3.73 -14.35
CA VAL A 133 -5.73 -2.39 -14.65
C VAL A 133 -4.90 -1.80 -15.78
N VAL A 134 -5.54 -1.46 -16.89
CA VAL A 134 -4.88 -0.83 -18.04
C VAL A 134 -5.00 0.69 -17.92
N LEU A 135 -3.87 1.38 -17.84
CA LEU A 135 -3.77 2.81 -17.82
C LEU A 135 -3.71 3.33 -19.26
N GLU A 136 -4.62 4.23 -19.59
CA GLU A 136 -4.72 4.86 -20.90
C GLU A 136 -4.50 6.38 -20.72
N PRO A 137 -3.30 6.89 -21.04
CA PRO A 137 -2.97 8.32 -20.95
C PRO A 137 -4.02 9.21 -21.63
N GLY A 138 -4.47 10.24 -20.91
CA GLY A 138 -5.53 11.15 -21.37
C GLY A 138 -6.96 10.59 -21.31
N ARG A 139 -7.15 9.29 -21.06
CA ARG A 139 -8.47 8.65 -20.97
C ARG A 139 -8.81 8.18 -19.55
N GLY A 140 -7.87 7.58 -18.82
CA GLY A 140 -8.04 7.12 -17.44
C GLY A 140 -7.60 5.66 -17.27
N ALA A 141 -8.30 4.90 -16.44
CA ALA A 141 -8.01 3.47 -16.21
C ALA A 141 -9.17 2.58 -16.65
N VAL A 142 -8.85 1.53 -17.39
CA VAL A 142 -9.74 0.47 -17.83
C VAL A 142 -9.51 -0.74 -16.92
N LEU A 143 -10.52 -1.10 -16.13
CA LEU A 143 -10.50 -2.28 -15.26
C LEU A 143 -11.40 -3.37 -15.87
N PRO A 144 -11.30 -4.63 -15.42
CA PRO A 144 -12.09 -5.75 -15.95
C PRO A 144 -13.61 -5.56 -15.90
N ASP A 145 -14.15 -4.91 -14.85
CA ASP A 145 -15.60 -4.85 -14.61
C ASP A 145 -16.17 -3.43 -14.68
N ALA A 146 -15.34 -2.43 -14.39
CA ALA A 146 -15.71 -1.02 -14.37
C ALA A 146 -14.55 -0.18 -14.89
N HIS A 147 -14.81 1.07 -15.30
CA HIS A 147 -13.75 1.94 -15.79
C HIS A 147 -13.72 3.23 -14.97
N LEU A 148 -12.52 3.63 -14.58
CA LEU A 148 -12.24 4.90 -13.92
C LEU A 148 -11.68 5.84 -14.98
N LEU A 149 -12.54 6.35 -15.85
CA LEU A 149 -12.14 7.28 -16.90
C LEU A 149 -12.14 8.70 -16.35
N PHE A 150 -11.35 9.61 -16.94
CA PHE A 150 -11.42 11.02 -16.58
C PHE A 150 -12.77 11.68 -16.93
N SER A 151 -13.57 11.01 -17.76
CA SER A 151 -14.96 11.38 -18.02
C SER A 151 -15.94 10.88 -16.95
N THR A 152 -15.54 9.93 -16.09
CA THR A 152 -16.39 9.35 -15.03
C THR A 152 -16.73 10.42 -14.00
N LEU A 153 -18.02 10.57 -13.70
CA LEU A 153 -18.51 11.51 -12.70
C LEU A 153 -18.10 11.06 -11.29
N ALA A 154 -17.87 12.02 -10.40
CA ALA A 154 -17.55 11.72 -9.01
C ALA A 154 -18.59 10.80 -8.34
N SER A 155 -19.88 10.98 -8.68
CA SER A 155 -20.99 10.16 -8.16
C SER A 155 -20.90 8.68 -8.54
N ASP A 156 -20.17 8.35 -9.60
CA ASP A 156 -20.12 6.99 -10.16
C ASP A 156 -18.88 6.23 -9.67
N VAL A 157 -17.90 6.93 -9.08
CA VAL A 157 -16.67 6.35 -8.54
C VAL A 157 -16.96 5.31 -7.44
N PRO A 158 -17.86 5.55 -6.46
CA PRO A 158 -18.18 4.53 -5.46
C PRO A 158 -18.67 3.22 -6.07
N ALA A 159 -19.57 3.30 -7.07
CA ALA A 159 -20.11 2.11 -7.72
C ALA A 159 -19.04 1.35 -8.52
N ALA A 160 -18.13 2.07 -9.19
CA ALA A 160 -17.02 1.47 -9.90
C ALA A 160 -16.08 0.72 -8.94
N LEU A 161 -15.70 1.33 -7.82
CA LEU A 161 -14.81 0.69 -6.83
C LEU A 161 -15.50 -0.44 -6.05
N GLU A 162 -16.81 -0.36 -5.85
CA GLU A 162 -17.61 -1.45 -5.26
C GLU A 162 -17.59 -2.70 -6.17
N ALA A 163 -17.70 -2.54 -7.49
CA ALA A 163 -17.56 -3.66 -8.42
C ALA A 163 -16.18 -4.33 -8.34
N VAL A 164 -15.12 -3.53 -8.16
CA VAL A 164 -13.76 -4.04 -7.91
C VAL A 164 -13.72 -4.85 -6.61
N ALA A 165 -14.31 -4.31 -5.54
CA ALA A 165 -14.30 -4.95 -4.23
C ALA A 165 -15.01 -6.31 -4.26
N GLN A 166 -16.19 -6.36 -4.88
CA GLN A 166 -16.97 -7.58 -5.03
C GLN A 166 -16.21 -8.64 -5.83
N ARG A 167 -15.58 -8.27 -6.93
CA ARG A 167 -14.77 -9.21 -7.72
C ARG A 167 -13.57 -9.75 -6.97
N CYS A 168 -12.90 -8.89 -6.21
CA CYS A 168 -11.67 -9.26 -5.51
C CYS A 168 -11.92 -9.87 -4.12
N GLY A 169 -13.19 -9.97 -3.69
CA GLY A 169 -13.53 -10.41 -2.34
C GLY A 169 -12.96 -9.49 -1.25
N SER A 170 -12.74 -8.21 -1.56
CA SER A 170 -12.18 -7.24 -0.63
C SER A 170 -13.27 -6.50 0.14
N PRO A 171 -12.94 -5.84 1.26
CA PRO A 171 -13.83 -4.88 1.89
C PRO A 171 -14.23 -3.74 0.92
N PRO A 172 -15.36 -3.05 1.20
CA PRO A 172 -15.79 -1.88 0.43
C PRO A 172 -14.73 -0.77 0.40
N ALA A 173 -14.83 0.10 -0.60
CA ALA A 173 -13.93 1.23 -0.75
C ALA A 173 -13.97 2.17 0.47
N THR A 174 -12.81 2.62 0.92
CA THR A 174 -12.66 3.51 2.06
C THR A 174 -12.40 4.94 1.60
N SER A 175 -13.10 5.90 2.19
CA SER A 175 -12.86 7.32 1.94
C SER A 175 -11.75 7.88 2.80
N SER A 176 -10.98 8.79 2.23
CA SER A 176 -9.97 9.56 2.97
C SER A 176 -9.83 10.95 2.38
N PHE A 177 -9.36 11.88 3.21
CA PHE A 177 -9.12 13.25 2.76
C PHE A 177 -7.81 13.31 1.96
N LEU A 178 -7.89 13.83 0.73
CA LEU A 178 -6.74 14.17 -0.09
C LEU A 178 -6.83 15.65 -0.50
N CYS A 179 -5.86 16.45 -0.05
CA CYS A 179 -5.85 17.88 -0.29
C CYS A 179 -5.87 18.18 -1.81
N GLY A 180 -6.75 19.10 -2.22
CA GLY A 180 -6.93 19.49 -3.63
C GLY A 180 -7.98 18.67 -4.38
N TYR A 181 -8.58 17.66 -3.76
CA TYR A 181 -9.65 16.85 -4.34
C TYR A 181 -10.94 16.98 -3.52
N GLN A 182 -12.08 16.78 -4.16
CA GLN A 182 -13.39 16.80 -3.49
C GLN A 182 -13.64 15.48 -2.75
N GLU A 183 -13.17 14.39 -3.32
CA GLU A 183 -13.35 13.05 -2.79
C GLU A 183 -12.15 12.19 -3.19
N HIS A 184 -11.76 11.26 -2.31
CA HIS A 184 -10.78 10.23 -2.59
C HIS A 184 -11.24 8.93 -1.95
N LEU A 185 -11.32 7.89 -2.77
CA LEU A 185 -11.75 6.55 -2.39
C LEU A 185 -10.67 5.55 -2.79
N SER A 186 -10.42 4.57 -1.94
CA SER A 186 -9.45 3.49 -2.19
C SER A 186 -10.08 2.12 -1.92
N VAL A 187 -9.82 1.16 -2.79
CA VAL A 187 -10.22 -0.24 -2.66
C VAL A 187 -8.99 -1.14 -2.64
N ARG A 188 -9.05 -2.21 -1.85
CA ARG A 188 -7.97 -3.20 -1.77
C ARG A 188 -8.10 -4.24 -2.89
N ILE A 189 -6.98 -4.63 -3.48
CA ILE A 189 -6.91 -5.68 -4.49
C ILE A 189 -5.76 -6.61 -4.10
N GLY A 190 -6.07 -7.79 -3.57
CA GLY A 190 -5.09 -8.62 -2.90
C GLY A 190 -4.40 -7.84 -1.77
N ARG A 191 -3.10 -7.60 -1.92
CA ARG A 191 -2.31 -6.76 -1.00
C ARG A 191 -1.95 -5.39 -1.56
N GLY A 192 -2.33 -5.10 -2.78
CA GLY A 192 -2.27 -3.77 -3.37
C GLY A 192 -3.51 -2.94 -3.04
N SER A 193 -3.51 -1.70 -3.50
CA SER A 193 -4.69 -0.85 -3.49
C SER A 193 -4.83 -0.08 -4.80
N LEU A 194 -6.06 0.24 -5.15
CA LEU A 194 -6.42 1.12 -6.26
C LEU A 194 -7.29 2.23 -5.70
N SER A 195 -6.94 3.47 -5.99
CA SER A 195 -7.67 4.64 -5.56
C SER A 195 -7.95 5.60 -6.70
N ALA A 196 -9.04 6.34 -6.53
CA ALA A 196 -9.44 7.42 -7.41
C ALA A 196 -9.76 8.65 -6.58
N ALA A 197 -9.32 9.81 -7.07
CA ALA A 197 -9.72 11.10 -6.53
C ALA A 197 -10.42 11.94 -7.59
N SER A 198 -11.48 12.62 -7.16
CA SER A 198 -12.33 13.45 -8.00
C SER A 198 -12.06 14.93 -7.77
N ALA A 199 -12.01 15.71 -8.84
CA ALA A 199 -11.88 17.16 -8.78
C ALA A 199 -12.93 17.83 -9.66
N ARG A 200 -13.28 19.07 -9.31
CA ARG A 200 -14.20 19.89 -10.09
C ARG A 200 -13.47 20.53 -11.26
N GLY A 201 -13.94 20.25 -12.47
CA GLY A 201 -13.42 20.85 -13.69
C GLY A 201 -13.85 22.31 -13.88
N PRO A 202 -13.35 22.98 -14.93
CA PRO A 202 -13.77 24.34 -15.29
C PRO A 202 -15.26 24.48 -15.60
N ASP A 203 -15.90 23.40 -16.03
CA ASP A 203 -17.34 23.30 -16.28
C ASP A 203 -18.17 23.14 -15.00
N GLY A 204 -17.53 23.14 -13.83
CA GLY A 204 -18.18 23.00 -12.54
C GLY A 204 -18.60 21.57 -12.20
N VAL A 205 -18.33 20.58 -13.06
CA VAL A 205 -18.69 19.18 -12.84
C VAL A 205 -17.51 18.43 -12.21
N ALA A 206 -17.81 17.62 -11.19
CA ALA A 206 -16.81 16.80 -10.51
C ALA A 206 -16.60 15.48 -11.24
N ARG A 207 -15.36 15.19 -11.61
CA ARG A 207 -14.96 13.96 -12.32
C ARG A 207 -13.68 13.39 -11.74
N VAL A 208 -13.40 12.13 -12.06
CA VAL A 208 -12.09 11.52 -11.76
C VAL A 208 -10.99 12.41 -12.35
N ALA A 209 -10.02 12.76 -11.51
CA ALA A 209 -8.90 13.62 -11.86
C ALA A 209 -7.54 13.00 -11.54
N TRP A 210 -7.54 11.96 -10.70
CA TRP A 210 -6.35 11.22 -10.32
C TRP A 210 -6.71 9.78 -10.04
N ILE A 211 -5.89 8.88 -10.55
CA ILE A 211 -5.97 7.45 -10.30
C ILE A 211 -4.61 7.05 -9.77
N TYR A 212 -4.59 6.24 -8.73
CA TYR A 212 -3.35 5.72 -8.16
C TYR A 212 -3.53 4.27 -7.81
N GLY A 213 -2.51 3.48 -8.12
CA GLY A 213 -2.44 2.13 -7.64
C GLY A 213 -1.09 1.85 -7.02
N GLU A 214 -1.09 1.02 -5.98
CA GLU A 214 0.10 0.60 -5.29
C GLU A 214 0.12 -0.91 -5.10
N ARG A 215 1.31 -1.47 -5.25
CA ARG A 215 1.63 -2.86 -4.95
C ARG A 215 2.96 -2.87 -4.23
N ALA A 216 2.92 -3.19 -2.94
CA ALA A 216 4.13 -3.35 -2.13
C ALA A 216 5.04 -4.46 -2.67
N ALA A 217 6.28 -4.49 -2.18
CA ALA A 217 7.21 -5.54 -2.56
C ALA A 217 6.81 -6.92 -2.02
N GLY A 218 7.23 -7.98 -2.72
CA GLY A 218 6.92 -9.36 -2.37
C GLY A 218 5.61 -9.88 -2.99
N TRP A 219 4.98 -10.85 -2.32
CA TRP A 219 3.75 -11.47 -2.79
C TRP A 219 2.60 -10.45 -2.85
N GLY A 220 1.96 -10.34 -4.02
CA GLY A 220 0.94 -9.33 -4.31
C GLY A 220 -0.46 -9.62 -3.76
N GLY A 221 -0.68 -10.77 -3.12
CA GLY A 221 -1.99 -11.21 -2.67
C GLY A 221 -2.82 -11.87 -3.76
N ASN A 222 -4.06 -12.21 -3.41
CA ASN A 222 -5.02 -12.85 -4.31
C ASN A 222 -6.24 -11.93 -4.54
N PRO A 223 -6.49 -11.47 -5.77
CA PRO A 223 -5.58 -11.52 -6.93
C PRO A 223 -4.44 -10.51 -6.79
N GLU A 224 -3.35 -10.73 -7.52
CA GLU A 224 -2.28 -9.74 -7.64
C GLU A 224 -2.74 -8.54 -8.50
N LEU A 225 -2.60 -7.32 -7.98
CA LEU A 225 -2.83 -6.09 -8.76
C LEU A 225 -1.70 -5.85 -9.76
N ARG A 226 -2.03 -5.67 -11.04
CA ARG A 226 -1.07 -5.26 -12.08
C ARG A 226 -1.52 -3.97 -12.76
N LEU A 227 -0.64 -2.98 -12.82
CA LEU A 227 -0.93 -1.68 -13.43
C LEU A 227 -0.16 -1.57 -14.73
N ARG A 228 -0.89 -1.67 -15.85
CA ARG A 228 -0.30 -1.82 -17.17
C ARG A 228 -0.41 -0.57 -18.01
N LEU A 229 0.61 -0.26 -18.77
CA LEU A 229 0.60 0.73 -19.84
C LEU A 229 1.23 0.11 -21.08
N ASP A 230 0.51 0.09 -22.20
CA ASP A 230 0.96 -0.54 -23.45
C ASP A 230 1.43 -2.00 -23.28
N GLY A 231 0.76 -2.74 -22.39
CA GLY A 231 1.08 -4.14 -22.07
C GLY A 231 2.20 -4.32 -21.03
N VAL A 232 2.91 -3.26 -20.66
CA VAL A 232 4.00 -3.28 -19.67
C VAL A 232 3.44 -3.12 -18.27
N ASP A 233 3.74 -4.02 -17.34
CA ASP A 233 3.44 -3.82 -15.92
C ASP A 233 4.42 -2.80 -15.32
N LEU A 234 3.90 -1.65 -14.90
CA LEU A 234 4.67 -0.51 -14.44
C LEU A 234 5.30 -0.72 -13.07
N LEU A 235 4.80 -1.70 -12.31
CA LEU A 235 5.31 -2.06 -10.99
C LEU A 235 6.12 -3.36 -11.04
N ASP A 236 6.52 -3.80 -12.23
CA ASP A 236 7.38 -4.97 -12.41
C ASP A 236 8.83 -4.66 -12.04
N GLU A 237 9.61 -5.71 -11.77
CA GLU A 237 11.02 -5.60 -11.41
C GLU A 237 11.95 -5.92 -12.59
N PRO A 238 13.05 -5.15 -12.76
CA PRO A 238 13.48 -3.99 -11.98
C PRO A 238 12.91 -2.65 -12.49
N ALA A 239 12.76 -1.66 -11.60
CA ALA A 239 12.25 -0.33 -11.95
C ALA A 239 13.08 0.40 -13.03
N ALA A 240 14.38 0.10 -13.11
CA ALA A 240 15.27 0.67 -14.12
C ALA A 240 14.84 0.28 -15.54
N ASP A 241 14.34 -0.94 -15.73
CA ASP A 241 13.96 -1.46 -17.05
C ASP A 241 12.69 -0.80 -17.56
N VAL A 242 11.72 -0.55 -16.68
CA VAL A 242 10.51 0.21 -17.02
C VAL A 242 10.87 1.63 -17.48
N VAL A 243 11.75 2.32 -16.76
CA VAL A 243 12.18 3.68 -17.13
C VAL A 243 13.01 3.69 -18.42
N ALA A 244 13.92 2.72 -18.58
CA ALA A 244 14.74 2.60 -19.78
C ALA A 244 13.85 2.35 -21.00
N LEU A 245 12.89 1.42 -20.90
CA LEU A 245 11.93 1.12 -21.96
C LEU A 245 11.20 2.38 -22.45
N PHE A 246 10.67 3.21 -21.55
CA PHE A 246 9.97 4.42 -21.97
C PHE A 246 10.90 5.46 -22.61
N ARG A 247 12.16 5.56 -22.16
CA ARG A 247 13.16 6.43 -22.82
C ARG A 247 13.46 5.92 -24.23
N ASP A 248 13.61 4.61 -24.40
CA ASP A 248 13.90 3.99 -25.69
C ASP A 248 12.72 4.12 -26.66
N LEU A 249 11.48 4.15 -26.15
CA LEU A 249 10.26 4.50 -26.89
C LEU A 249 10.14 6.01 -27.19
N GLY A 250 11.09 6.84 -26.76
CA GLY A 250 11.15 8.26 -27.06
C GLY A 250 10.41 9.18 -26.08
N HIS A 251 9.97 8.66 -24.93
CA HIS A 251 9.35 9.51 -23.91
C HIS A 251 10.38 10.27 -23.08
N GLU A 252 10.08 11.54 -22.80
CA GLU A 252 10.77 12.29 -21.77
C GLU A 252 10.47 11.67 -20.39
N VAL A 253 11.52 11.33 -19.65
CA VAL A 253 11.42 10.84 -18.27
C VAL A 253 12.19 11.74 -17.33
N LEU A 254 11.45 12.48 -16.50
CA LEU A 254 12.00 13.36 -15.47
C LEU A 254 12.16 12.58 -14.16
N GLN A 255 13.37 12.60 -13.59
CA GLN A 255 13.60 12.04 -12.25
C GLN A 255 13.57 13.13 -11.18
N ASN A 256 12.81 12.87 -10.10
CA ASN A 256 12.75 13.73 -8.92
C ASN A 256 12.83 12.86 -7.66
N GLY A 257 14.06 12.68 -7.15
CA GLY A 257 14.32 11.79 -6.01
C GLY A 257 13.86 10.37 -6.29
N PHE A 258 12.95 9.85 -5.47
CA PHE A 258 12.39 8.49 -5.59
C PHE A 258 11.19 8.40 -6.56
N ARG A 259 11.06 9.36 -7.49
CA ARG A 259 9.95 9.42 -8.43
C ARG A 259 10.46 9.57 -9.86
N ALA A 260 9.79 8.88 -10.78
CA ALA A 260 9.93 9.10 -12.22
C ALA A 260 8.62 9.66 -12.76
N LEU A 261 8.70 10.70 -13.59
CA LEU A 261 7.56 11.35 -14.21
C LEU A 261 7.69 11.22 -15.72
N LEU A 262 6.61 10.77 -16.36
CA LEU A 262 6.44 10.71 -17.81
C LEU A 262 5.38 11.74 -18.18
N PRO A 263 5.77 12.99 -18.44
CA PRO A 263 4.82 14.08 -18.36
C PRO A 263 3.81 14.10 -19.51
N ALA A 264 4.26 13.76 -20.71
CA ALA A 264 3.40 13.63 -21.89
C ALA A 264 2.29 12.58 -21.69
N LEU A 265 2.51 11.62 -20.78
CA LEU A 265 1.57 10.55 -20.47
C LEU A 265 0.75 10.83 -19.20
N GLY A 266 1.09 11.88 -18.45
CA GLY A 266 0.49 12.14 -17.14
C GLY A 266 0.77 11.03 -16.10
N VAL A 267 1.83 10.24 -16.31
CA VAL A 267 2.18 9.10 -15.46
C VAL A 267 3.29 9.47 -14.49
N ARG A 268 3.14 9.07 -13.23
CA ARG A 268 4.17 9.20 -12.19
C ARG A 268 4.37 7.87 -11.49
N LEU A 269 5.62 7.43 -11.42
CA LEU A 269 6.05 6.19 -10.77
C LEU A 269 6.73 6.54 -9.44
N TYR A 270 6.44 5.76 -8.40
CA TYR A 270 6.88 5.99 -7.03
C TYR A 270 7.71 4.81 -6.54
N ALA A 271 8.99 5.04 -6.24
CA ALA A 271 9.88 4.01 -5.72
C ALA A 271 9.75 3.91 -4.19
N SER A 272 10.08 2.73 -3.65
CA SER A 272 10.16 2.54 -2.19
C SER A 272 11.27 3.42 -1.62
N GLY A 273 10.92 4.32 -0.69
CA GLY A 273 11.88 5.23 -0.05
C GLY A 273 12.73 4.49 0.97
N GLY A 274 14.00 4.20 0.65
CA GLY A 274 14.87 3.44 1.55
C GLY A 274 16.31 3.33 1.11
N GLY A 275 17.03 4.46 0.98
CA GLY A 275 18.51 4.57 1.07
C GLY A 275 19.43 3.76 0.14
N ARG A 276 18.93 2.76 -0.59
CA ARG A 276 19.61 2.04 -1.67
C ARG A 276 18.88 2.33 -2.98
N ALA A 277 19.62 2.20 -4.08
CA ALA A 277 19.19 2.55 -5.44
C ALA A 277 17.74 2.11 -5.75
N PRO A 278 16.99 2.87 -6.57
CA PRO A 278 15.59 2.59 -6.88
C PRO A 278 15.47 1.28 -7.67
N GLY A 279 15.40 0.16 -6.95
CA GLY A 279 15.25 -1.16 -7.55
C GLY A 279 13.82 -1.48 -7.99
N ARG A 280 12.82 -0.81 -7.40
CA ARG A 280 11.39 -1.13 -7.59
C ARG A 280 10.47 0.07 -7.42
N PHE A 281 9.46 0.17 -8.28
CA PHE A 281 8.30 1.02 -8.07
C PHE A 281 7.24 0.29 -7.25
N ILE A 282 6.70 0.96 -6.23
CA ILE A 282 5.62 0.45 -5.39
C ILE A 282 4.28 1.08 -5.72
N GLY A 283 4.27 2.17 -6.49
CA GLY A 283 3.05 2.85 -6.87
C GLY A 283 3.18 3.58 -8.19
N VAL A 284 2.03 3.79 -8.82
CA VAL A 284 1.88 4.58 -10.04
C VAL A 284 0.63 5.44 -9.91
N SER A 285 0.72 6.67 -10.37
CA SER A 285 -0.46 7.50 -10.60
C SER A 285 -0.61 7.92 -12.04
N LEU A 286 -1.87 8.08 -12.46
CA LEU A 286 -2.27 8.67 -13.71
C LEU A 286 -3.09 9.94 -13.46
N GLN A 287 -2.74 11.01 -14.16
CA GLN A 287 -3.51 12.25 -14.25
C GLN A 287 -3.70 12.61 -15.73
N PHE A 288 -4.62 13.54 -16.00
CA PHE A 288 -4.69 14.13 -17.33
C PHE A 288 -3.33 14.77 -17.66
N PRO A 289 -2.73 14.51 -18.85
CA PRO A 289 -1.46 15.09 -19.22
C PRO A 289 -1.51 16.62 -19.13
N ALA A 290 -0.57 17.21 -18.40
CA ALA A 290 -0.49 18.66 -18.33
C ALA A 290 0.02 19.20 -19.68
N PRO A 291 -0.49 20.35 -20.16
CA PRO A 291 0.08 20.98 -21.33
C PRO A 291 1.56 21.34 -21.09
N PRO A 292 2.41 21.33 -22.14
CA PRO A 292 3.82 21.68 -22.00
C PRO A 292 3.99 23.03 -21.29
N GLY A 293 4.79 23.05 -20.22
CA GLY A 293 5.08 24.28 -19.44
C GLY A 293 4.18 24.54 -18.22
N ALA A 294 3.15 23.74 -17.97
CA ALA A 294 2.47 23.75 -16.69
C ALA A 294 3.37 23.09 -15.64
N GLY A 295 3.80 23.83 -14.62
CA GLY A 295 4.64 23.29 -13.55
C GLY A 295 3.99 22.08 -12.89
N TYR A 296 4.71 20.95 -12.84
CA TYR A 296 4.24 19.74 -12.17
C TYR A 296 4.14 19.98 -10.67
N ARG A 297 2.94 19.78 -10.11
CA ARG A 297 2.72 19.76 -8.65
C ARG A 297 2.87 18.34 -8.09
#